data_AF-A0ABD0QSQ7-F1
#
_entry.id   AF-A0ABD0QSQ7-F1
#
_cell.length_a   1.000
_cell.length_b   1.000
_cell.length_c   1.000
_cell.angle_alpha   90.00
_cell.angle_beta   90.00
_cell.angle_gamma   90.00
#
_symmetry.space_group_name_H-M   'P 1'
#
loop_
_entity.id
_entity.type
_entity.pdbx_description
1 polymer ?
#
loop_
_entity_poly.entity_id
_entity_poly.type
_entity_poly.pdbx_seq_one_letter_code
_entity_poly.pdbx_strand_id
1 'polypeptide(L)' 'SYEFTIPEDLGIGKPGGRVKANDRDIGENAKSTYSIIGGDERDVFEIVTDAQTQEGILRLKK' A
#
# COMPACT_ATOMS: atom_id res chain seq x y z
N SER A 1 3.93 8.22 -12.29
CA SER A 1 2.70 7.96 -11.53
C SER A 1 2.50 6.47 -11.47
N TYR A 2 1.99 5.96 -10.34
CA TYR A 2 1.53 4.58 -10.24
C TYR A 2 0.01 4.58 -10.38
N GLU A 3 -0.54 3.66 -11.17
CA GLU A 3 -1.97 3.46 -11.34
C GLU A 3 -2.27 1.98 -11.10
N PHE A 4 -3.33 1.70 -10.34
CA PHE A 4 -3.76 0.35 -10.02
C PHE A 4 -5.27 0.24 -10.24
N THR A 5 -5.70 -0.90 -10.77
CA THR A 5 -7.12 -1.26 -10.84
C THR A 5 -7.36 -2.39 -9.85
N ILE A 6 -8.20 -2.13 -8.85
CA ILE A 6 -8.56 -3.13 -7.84
C ILE A 6 -9.96 -3.64 -8.16
N PRO A 7 -10.15 -4.95 -8.40
CA PRO A 7 -11.47 -5.51 -8.61
C PRO A 7 -12.27 -5.49 -7.30
N GLU A 8 -13.56 -5.19 -7.39
CA GLU A 8 -14.45 -5.13 -6.21
C GLU A 8 -14.68 -6.50 -5.56
N ASP A 9 -14.50 -7.60 -6.31
CA ASP A 9 -14.61 -8.98 -5.80
C ASP A 9 -13.33 -9.46 -5.11
N LEU A 10 -12.28 -8.63 -5.07
CA LEU A 10 -11.03 -8.99 -4.42
C LEU A 10 -11.30 -9.42 -2.98
N GLY A 11 -10.84 -10.62 -2.61
CA GLY A 11 -11.04 -11.12 -1.25
C GLY A 11 -10.44 -10.15 -0.21
N ILE A 12 -11.14 -9.94 0.90
CA ILE A 12 -10.68 -9.08 2.00
C ILE A 12 -9.25 -9.47 2.40
N GLY A 13 -8.38 -8.47 2.54
CA GLY A 13 -6.97 -8.64 2.90
C GLY A 13 -6.05 -9.12 1.77
N LYS A 14 -6.57 -9.39 0.56
CA LYS A 14 -5.73 -9.68 -0.61
C LYS A 14 -5.09 -8.39 -1.16
N PRO A 15 -3.87 -8.46 -1.68
CA PRO A 15 -3.19 -7.30 -2.25
C PRO A 15 -3.85 -6.88 -3.58
N GLY A 16 -4.35 -5.66 -3.65
CA GLY A 16 -4.89 -5.06 -4.87
C GLY A 16 -3.85 -4.23 -5.65
N GLY A 17 -2.81 -3.76 -4.98
CA GLY A 17 -1.69 -3.04 -5.59
C GLY A 17 -0.47 -2.97 -4.68
N ARG A 18 0.70 -2.69 -5.26
CA ARG A 18 1.95 -2.49 -4.52
C ARG A 18 2.65 -1.24 -5.02
N VAL A 19 3.05 -0.39 -4.09
CA VAL A 19 3.86 0.80 -4.34
C VAL A 19 5.19 0.67 -3.62
N LYS A 20 6.25 1.19 -4.23
CA LYS A 20 7.57 1.24 -3.58
C LYS A 20 8.14 2.65 -3.64
N ALA A 21 8.34 3.25 -2.48
CA ALA A 21 9.17 4.42 -2.33
C ALA A 21 10.63 4.03 -2.61
N ASN A 22 11.27 4.73 -3.54
CA ASN A 22 12.70 4.54 -3.79
C ASN A 22 13.45 5.51 -2.88
N ASP A 23 13.83 5.04 -1.70
CA ASP A 23 14.82 5.70 -0.85
C ASP A 23 16.22 5.15 -1.18
N ARG A 24 17.23 6.03 -1.17
CA ARG A 24 18.64 5.63 -1.39
C ARG A 24 19.28 5.11 -0.10
N ASP A 25 18.62 5.28 1.04
CA ASP A 25 19.11 4.86 2.34
C ASP A 25 18.96 3.35 2.56
N ILE A 26 19.80 2.80 3.46
CA ILE A 26 19.83 1.38 3.84
C ILE A 26 19.65 1.23 5.36
N GLY A 27 19.10 0.11 5.81
CA GLY A 27 18.89 -0.17 7.24
C GLY A 27 17.64 0.51 7.80
N GLU A 28 17.67 0.99 9.05
CA GLU A 28 16.49 1.62 9.67
C GLU A 28 15.98 2.86 8.92
N ASN A 29 16.88 3.58 8.23
CA ASN A 29 16.52 4.73 7.41
C ASN A 29 15.77 4.36 6.13
N ALA A 30 15.77 3.08 5.74
CA ALA A 30 14.98 2.58 4.60
C ALA A 30 13.52 2.24 4.99
N LYS A 31 13.14 2.39 6.27
CA LYS A 31 11.78 2.10 6.73
C LYS A 31 10.78 3.09 6.16
N SER A 32 9.91 2.61 5.27
CA SER A 32 8.90 3.43 4.61
C SER A 32 7.55 3.31 5.29
N THR A 33 6.90 4.45 5.55
CA THR A 33 5.51 4.50 6.05
C THR A 33 4.62 5.05 4.95
N TYR A 34 3.52 4.36 4.67
CA TYR A 34 2.55 4.77 3.65
C TYR A 34 1.22 5.14 4.32
N SER A 35 0.55 6.15 3.78
CA SER A 35 -0.79 6.56 4.19
C SER A 35 -1.61 7.01 2.99
N ILE A 36 -2.93 6.79 3.05
CA ILE A 36 -3.88 7.25 2.04
C ILE A 36 -4.34 8.64 2.47
N ILE A 37 -4.02 9.67 1.68
CA ILE A 37 -4.33 11.07 1.99
C ILE A 37 -5.61 11.59 1.33
N GLY A 38 -6.22 10.81 0.44
CA GLY A 38 -7.44 11.18 -0.26
C GLY A 38 -7.89 10.11 -1.26
N GLY A 39 -9.13 10.23 -1.74
CA GLY A 39 -9.73 9.30 -2.70
C GLY A 39 -10.44 8.08 -2.08
N ASP A 40 -10.26 7.84 -0.78
CA ASP A 40 -10.96 6.80 -0.02
C ASP A 40 -11.99 7.37 0.96
N GLU A 41 -13.00 8.07 0.44
CA GLU A 41 -14.05 8.71 1.26
C GLU A 41 -14.92 7.70 2.03
N ARG A 42 -14.91 6.45 1.59
CA ARG A 42 -15.70 5.36 2.17
C ARG A 42 -14.90 4.50 3.15
N ASP A 43 -13.61 4.80 3.37
CA ASP A 43 -12.72 4.06 4.26
C ASP A 43 -12.68 2.54 3.93
N VAL A 44 -12.66 2.24 2.62
CA VAL A 44 -12.75 0.87 2.08
C VAL A 44 -11.35 0.28 1.85
N PHE A 45 -10.32 1.12 1.75
CA PHE A 45 -8.97 0.68 1.46
C PHE A 45 -8.05 0.90 2.66
N GLU A 46 -7.06 0.02 2.80
CA GLU A 46 -5.96 0.22 3.72
C GLU A 46 -4.62 0.01 2.99
N ILE A 47 -3.58 0.69 3.45
CA ILE A 47 -2.22 0.48 2.98
C ILE A 47 -1.33 0.04 4.14
N VAL A 48 -0.58 -1.05 3.92
CA VAL A 48 0.34 -1.60 4.91
C VAL A 48 1.74 -1.72 4.35
N THR A 49 2.75 -1.42 5.15
CA THR A 49 4.15 -1.63 4.74
C THR A 49 4.53 -3.09 4.91
N ASP A 50 5.03 -3.71 3.85
CA ASP A 50 5.70 -5.00 3.90
C ASP A 50 7.10 -4.84 4.51
N ALA A 51 7.33 -5.48 5.66
CA ALA A 51 8.57 -5.32 6.40
C ALA A 51 9.82 -5.87 5.68
N GLN A 52 9.64 -6.82 4.75
CA GLN A 52 10.76 -7.44 4.03
C GLN A 52 11.16 -6.63 2.79
N THR A 53 10.17 -6.12 2.06
CA THR A 53 10.38 -5.47 0.76
C THR A 53 10.30 -3.95 0.82
N GLN A 54 9.79 -3.40 1.92
CA GLN A 54 9.46 -1.97 2.12
C GLN A 54 8.41 -1.45 1.13
N GLU A 55 7.64 -2.34 0.52
CA GLU A 55 6.52 -2.00 -0.36
C GLU A 55 5.28 -1.61 0.46
N GLY A 56 4.55 -0.59 0.03
CA GLY A 56 3.20 -0.30 0.49
C GLY A 56 2.21 -1.18 -0.26
N ILE A 57 1.52 -2.06 0.45
CA ILE A 57 0.50 -2.97 -0.08
C ILE A 57 -0.87 -2.34 0.12
N LEU A 58 -1.52 -1.96 -0.98
CA LEU A 58 -2.90 -1.49 -0.99
C LEU A 58 -3.85 -2.69 -1.05
N ARG A 59 -4.81 -2.75 -0.12
CA ARG A 59 -5.79 -3.85 -0.02
C ARG A 59 -7.14 -3.34 0.48
N LEU A 60 -8.18 -4.16 0.32
CA LEU A 60 -9.49 -3.88 0.92
C LEU A 60 -9.43 -4.07 2.43
N LYS A 61 -9.92 -3.06 3.14
CA LYS A 61 -10.15 -3.07 4.57
C LYS A 61 -11.24 -4.07 4.92
N LYS A 62 -11.12 -4.68 6.10
CA LYS A 62 -12.10 -5.64 6.62
C LYS A 62 -13.29 -4.95 7.27
#